data_AF-A0A6G0WRB4-F1
#
_entry.id   AF-A0A6G0WRB4-F1
#
_cell.length_a   1.000
_cell.length_b   1.000
_cell.length_c   1.000
_cell.angle_alpha   90.00
_cell.angle_beta   90.00
_cell.angle_gamma   90.00
#
_symmetry.space_group_name_H-M   'P 1'
#
loop_
_entity.id
_entity.type
_entity.pdbx_description
1 polymer ?
#
loop_
_entity_poly.entity_id
_entity_poly.type
_entity_poly.pdbx_seq_one_letter_code
_entity_poly.pdbx_strand_id
1 'polypeptide(L)'
;MDAAAGNGHLDVVKYLHQHNLVGASVRAMNYAAANGHLHVVQWLHAHRREGCTHEAVDGAATNNHMEVVQWLMTHRSEKCSTVAIDGAARRGHLEMVQWLHRHSDAGCTIAAVDCAAEHNHVAVVQWLLHNRREGCSTRAMDFMAKYGHLHMVKWLHANRREGCSTRAMDFAAAGGFVDVVAWLHTHRSEGCTVEILEQSAQAGRKDVVEWLLANRLEGCPRCASRVARLHGHYGVARILAQANTDGRWCRVCIGSNNPRRRQQVEQCGDTWPGGPYCACLV
;
A
#
# COMPACT_ATOMS: atom_id res chain seq x y z
N MET A 1 15.86 -25.85 21.55
CA MET A 1 15.28 -24.94 22.56
C MET A 1 14.43 -23.86 21.89
N ASP A 2 15.04 -22.96 21.11
CA ASP A 2 14.37 -21.81 20.49
C ASP A 2 13.16 -22.18 19.61
N ALA A 3 13.30 -23.21 18.77
CA ALA A 3 12.19 -23.68 17.92
C ALA A 3 11.01 -24.24 18.74
N ALA A 4 11.30 -25.02 19.80
CA ALA A 4 10.26 -25.55 20.67
C ALA A 4 9.51 -24.42 21.41
N ALA A 5 10.25 -23.39 21.85
CA ALA A 5 9.66 -22.20 22.46
C ALA A 5 8.79 -21.42 21.46
N GLY A 6 9.29 -21.19 20.24
CA GLY A 6 8.57 -20.50 19.19
C GLY A 6 7.29 -21.21 18.72
N ASN A 7 7.20 -22.53 18.85
CA ASN A 7 5.99 -23.32 18.53
C ASN A 7 5.10 -23.61 19.75
N GLY A 8 5.42 -23.06 20.93
CA GLY A 8 4.55 -23.16 22.11
C GLY A 8 4.64 -24.48 22.87
N HIS A 9 5.61 -25.35 22.53
CA HIS A 9 5.80 -26.68 23.13
C HIS A 9 6.51 -26.59 24.49
N LEU A 10 5.78 -26.11 25.50
CA LEU A 10 6.31 -25.87 26.84
C LEU A 10 6.84 -27.14 27.52
N ASP A 11 6.21 -28.28 27.27
CA ASP A 11 6.63 -29.61 27.72
C ASP A 11 8.01 -29.98 27.17
N VAL A 12 8.20 -29.83 25.86
CA VAL A 12 9.51 -30.03 25.20
C VAL A 12 10.52 -29.02 25.75
N VAL A 13 10.10 -27.78 25.98
CA VAL A 13 10.97 -26.74 26.56
C VAL A 13 11.47 -27.14 27.95
N LYS A 14 10.56 -27.59 28.83
CA LYS A 14 10.90 -28.07 30.18
C LYS A 14 11.82 -29.28 30.13
N TYR A 15 11.52 -30.24 29.24
CA TYR A 15 12.34 -31.44 29.06
C TYR A 15 13.78 -31.09 28.64
N LEU A 16 13.94 -30.23 27.62
CA LEU A 16 15.26 -29.80 27.14
C LEU A 16 16.06 -29.07 28.22
N HIS A 17 15.39 -28.26 29.05
CA HIS A 17 16.01 -27.56 30.17
C HIS A 17 16.46 -28.50 31.29
N GLN A 18 15.59 -29.41 31.74
CA GLN A 18 15.87 -30.34 32.84
C GLN A 18 17.08 -31.25 32.54
N HIS A 19 17.23 -31.64 31.28
CA HIS A 19 18.32 -32.52 30.84
C HIS A 19 19.55 -31.78 30.29
N ASN A 20 19.59 -30.45 30.35
CA ASN A 20 20.68 -29.60 29.82
C ASN A 20 21.10 -29.96 28.38
N LEU A 21 20.15 -30.40 27.54
CA LEU A 21 20.46 -30.96 26.23
C LEU A 21 20.83 -29.89 25.20
N VAL A 22 20.24 -28.70 25.31
CA VAL A 22 20.45 -27.57 24.39
C VAL A 22 20.26 -26.24 25.12
N GLY A 23 21.14 -25.26 24.88
CA GLY A 23 20.98 -23.89 25.40
C GLY A 23 19.83 -23.12 24.75
N ALA A 24 19.30 -22.13 25.45
CA ALA A 24 18.40 -21.13 24.87
C ALA A 24 19.20 -19.93 24.36
N SER A 25 18.66 -19.21 23.38
CA SER A 25 19.09 -17.85 23.08
C SER A 25 17.93 -16.88 23.34
N VAL A 26 18.19 -15.57 23.19
CA VAL A 26 17.12 -14.54 23.21
C VAL A 26 16.00 -14.84 22.20
N ARG A 27 16.30 -15.60 21.14
CA ARG A 27 15.31 -16.01 20.13
C ARG A 27 14.21 -16.89 20.71
N ALA A 28 14.47 -17.68 21.75
CA ALA A 28 13.44 -18.52 22.37
C ALA A 28 12.26 -17.66 22.86
N MET A 29 12.55 -16.59 23.61
CA MET A 29 11.52 -15.69 24.12
C MET A 29 10.96 -14.78 23.03
N ASN A 30 11.81 -14.28 22.11
CA ASN A 30 11.34 -13.47 20.97
C ASN A 30 10.31 -14.23 20.12
N TYR A 31 10.60 -15.48 19.74
CA TYR A 31 9.69 -16.28 18.92
C TYR A 31 8.45 -16.74 19.69
N ALA A 32 8.61 -17.15 20.96
CA ALA A 32 7.45 -17.48 21.80
C ALA A 32 6.50 -16.28 21.92
N ALA A 33 7.04 -15.07 22.11
CA ALA A 33 6.27 -13.85 22.19
C ALA A 33 5.59 -13.49 20.86
N ALA A 34 6.35 -13.51 19.76
CA ALA A 34 5.84 -13.20 18.42
C ALA A 34 4.72 -14.15 17.97
N ASN A 35 4.69 -15.39 18.48
CA ASN A 35 3.64 -16.38 18.19
C ASN A 35 2.59 -16.52 19.31
N GLY A 36 2.61 -15.63 20.31
CA GLY A 36 1.53 -15.53 21.30
C GLY A 36 1.57 -16.56 22.42
N HIS A 37 2.68 -17.26 22.61
CA HIS A 37 2.83 -18.31 23.62
C HIS A 37 3.21 -17.74 24.98
N LEU A 38 2.28 -17.02 25.62
CA LEU A 38 2.50 -16.35 26.91
C LEU A 38 3.01 -17.32 28.00
N HIS A 39 2.47 -18.54 28.07
CA HIS A 39 2.89 -19.57 29.02
C HIS A 39 4.37 -19.96 28.85
N VAL A 40 4.87 -19.99 27.61
CA VAL A 40 6.29 -20.22 27.33
C VAL A 40 7.13 -19.00 27.71
N VAL A 41 6.67 -17.79 27.38
CA VAL A 41 7.35 -16.53 27.74
C VAL A 41 7.54 -16.42 29.26
N GLN A 42 6.47 -16.64 30.02
CA GLN A 42 6.49 -16.63 31.50
C GLN A 42 7.46 -17.68 32.06
N TRP A 43 7.42 -18.89 31.51
CA TRP A 43 8.30 -19.96 31.96
C TRP A 43 9.77 -19.64 31.66
N LEU A 44 10.08 -19.19 30.44
CA LEU A 44 11.43 -18.79 30.05
C LEU A 44 11.93 -17.65 30.95
N HIS A 45 11.11 -16.65 31.23
CA HIS A 45 11.49 -15.55 32.12
C HIS A 45 11.84 -16.02 33.54
N ALA A 46 11.08 -16.96 34.10
CA ALA A 46 11.30 -17.44 35.46
C ALA A 46 12.51 -18.39 35.60
N HIS A 47 12.88 -19.11 34.53
CA HIS A 47 13.86 -20.22 34.61
C HIS A 47 15.14 -19.98 33.78
N ARG A 48 15.19 -18.93 32.97
CA ARG A 48 16.30 -18.63 32.05
C ARG A 48 16.79 -17.18 32.24
N ARG A 49 18.04 -16.93 31.88
CA ARG A 49 18.71 -15.62 32.11
C ARG A 49 18.99 -14.86 30.81
N GLU A 50 18.84 -15.52 29.66
CA GLU A 50 19.09 -14.97 28.34
C GLU A 50 18.17 -13.78 28.04
N GLY A 51 16.92 -13.83 28.52
CA GLY A 51 15.95 -12.76 28.31
C GLY A 51 15.40 -12.70 26.89
N CYS A 52 15.10 -11.48 26.43
CA CYS A 52 14.58 -11.17 25.11
C CYS A 52 15.20 -9.87 24.58
N THR A 53 14.87 -9.50 23.36
CA THR A 53 15.13 -8.15 22.81
C THR A 53 13.81 -7.43 22.55
N HIS A 54 13.86 -6.19 22.05
CA HIS A 54 12.66 -5.44 21.62
C HIS A 54 11.83 -6.20 20.57
N GLU A 55 12.45 -7.12 19.80
CA GLU A 55 11.76 -7.99 18.84
C GLU A 55 10.64 -8.83 19.46
N ALA A 56 10.74 -9.18 20.75
CA ALA A 56 9.68 -9.91 21.44
C ALA A 56 8.38 -9.09 21.49
N VAL A 57 8.48 -7.82 21.90
CA VAL A 57 7.31 -6.92 21.96
C VAL A 57 6.88 -6.51 20.56
N ASP A 58 7.82 -6.19 19.66
CA ASP A 58 7.51 -5.78 18.29
C ASP A 58 6.80 -6.90 17.50
N GLY A 59 7.27 -8.14 17.64
CA GLY A 59 6.66 -9.32 17.03
C GLY A 59 5.29 -9.62 17.62
N ALA A 60 5.16 -9.59 18.96
CA ALA A 60 3.88 -9.80 19.63
C ALA A 60 2.85 -8.73 19.24
N ALA A 61 3.26 -7.46 19.15
CA ALA A 61 2.41 -6.35 18.69
C ALA A 61 1.98 -6.53 17.23
N THR A 62 2.91 -6.88 16.35
CA THR A 62 2.63 -7.11 14.93
C THR A 62 1.61 -8.22 14.72
N ASN A 63 1.64 -9.27 15.54
CA ASN A 63 0.72 -10.41 15.46
C ASN A 63 -0.47 -10.32 16.44
N ASN A 64 -0.72 -9.15 17.02
CA ASN A 64 -1.85 -8.85 17.91
C ASN A 64 -1.93 -9.69 19.20
N HIS A 65 -0.80 -10.11 19.76
CA HIS A 65 -0.75 -10.83 21.04
C HIS A 65 -0.74 -9.84 22.22
N MET A 66 -1.89 -9.18 22.46
CA MET A 66 -2.05 -8.14 23.48
C MET A 66 -1.59 -8.59 24.88
N GLU A 67 -1.98 -9.78 25.32
CA GLU A 67 -1.60 -10.30 26.65
C GLU A 67 -0.08 -10.46 26.78
N VAL A 68 0.59 -10.90 25.71
CA VAL A 68 2.05 -11.02 25.67
C VAL A 68 2.71 -9.66 25.72
N VAL A 69 2.22 -8.69 24.94
CA VAL A 69 2.73 -7.30 24.95
C VAL A 69 2.61 -6.68 26.34
N GLN A 70 1.42 -6.78 26.95
CA GLN A 70 1.16 -6.27 28.30
C GLN A 70 2.07 -6.92 29.33
N TRP A 71 2.23 -8.25 29.27
CA TRP A 71 3.06 -8.99 30.20
C TRP A 71 4.55 -8.63 30.05
N LEU A 72 5.06 -8.58 28.81
CA LEU A 72 6.46 -8.21 28.55
C LEU A 72 6.75 -6.77 29.02
N MET A 73 5.91 -5.80 28.67
CA MET A 73 6.13 -4.40 29.05
C MET A 73 6.02 -4.12 30.55
N THR A 74 5.43 -5.05 31.32
CA THR A 74 5.34 -4.95 32.79
C THR A 74 6.45 -5.70 33.53
N HIS A 75 6.99 -6.77 32.94
CA HIS A 75 7.97 -7.67 33.60
C HIS A 75 9.39 -7.58 33.02
N ARG A 76 9.56 -6.90 31.89
CA ARG A 76 10.84 -6.76 31.18
C ARG A 76 11.16 -5.29 30.97
N SER A 77 12.46 -4.97 31.01
CA SER A 77 12.95 -3.62 30.72
C SER A 77 13.14 -3.38 29.23
N GLU A 78 13.16 -4.44 28.42
CA GLU A 78 13.18 -4.37 26.97
C GLU A 78 11.84 -3.84 26.46
N LYS A 79 11.77 -2.51 26.30
CA LYS A 79 10.65 -1.81 25.65
C LYS A 79 10.52 -2.20 24.18
N CYS A 80 9.42 -1.79 23.55
CA CYS A 80 9.25 -1.93 22.10
C CYS A 80 10.06 -0.87 21.32
N SER A 81 10.24 -1.12 20.02
CA SER A 81 10.74 -0.12 19.08
C SER A 81 9.59 0.54 18.30
N THR A 82 9.89 1.39 17.32
CA THR A 82 8.90 1.93 16.38
C THR A 82 8.20 0.83 15.57
N VAL A 83 8.84 -0.33 15.42
CA VAL A 83 8.33 -1.48 14.67
C VAL A 83 7.04 -2.02 15.27
N ALA A 84 6.82 -1.91 16.59
CA ALA A 84 5.58 -2.38 17.20
C ALA A 84 4.34 -1.66 16.65
N ILE A 85 4.35 -0.32 16.60
CA ILE A 85 3.22 0.45 16.05
C ILE A 85 3.17 0.29 14.53
N ASP A 86 4.31 0.35 13.82
CA ASP A 86 4.35 0.19 12.36
C ASP A 86 3.78 -1.18 11.93
N GLY A 87 4.16 -2.25 12.61
CA GLY A 87 3.71 -3.61 12.36
C GLY A 87 2.23 -3.82 12.71
N ALA A 88 1.79 -3.34 13.88
CA ALA A 88 0.39 -3.38 14.28
C ALA A 88 -0.49 -2.59 13.30
N ALA A 89 -0.02 -1.42 12.83
CA ALA A 89 -0.72 -0.60 11.86
C ALA A 89 -0.82 -1.27 10.48
N ARG A 90 0.27 -1.88 10.01
CA ARG A 90 0.30 -2.67 8.77
C ARG A 90 -0.73 -3.80 8.76
N ARG A 91 -0.99 -4.41 9.91
CA ARG A 91 -1.94 -5.52 10.07
C ARG A 91 -3.35 -5.08 10.48
N GLY A 92 -3.57 -3.78 10.69
CA GLY A 92 -4.88 -3.23 11.01
C GLY A 92 -5.30 -3.39 12.47
N HIS A 93 -4.37 -3.65 13.38
CA HIS A 93 -4.65 -3.88 14.80
C HIS A 93 -4.81 -2.55 15.55
N LEU A 94 -5.97 -1.90 15.37
CA LEU A 94 -6.23 -0.57 15.92
C LEU A 94 -6.15 -0.54 17.46
N GLU A 95 -6.71 -1.53 18.17
CA GLU A 95 -6.62 -1.53 19.64
C GLU A 95 -5.17 -1.66 20.12
N MET A 96 -4.36 -2.47 19.44
CA MET A 96 -2.92 -2.59 19.73
C MET A 96 -2.19 -1.26 19.51
N VAL A 97 -2.45 -0.57 18.38
CA VAL A 97 -1.87 0.75 18.10
C VAL A 97 -2.25 1.76 19.18
N GLN A 98 -3.52 1.81 19.58
CA GLN A 98 -4.01 2.70 20.63
C GLN A 98 -3.37 2.38 21.99
N TRP A 99 -3.25 1.10 22.31
CA TRP A 99 -2.65 0.67 23.57
C TRP A 99 -1.17 1.02 23.62
N LEU A 100 -0.40 0.71 22.57
CA LEU A 100 1.02 1.03 22.48
C LEU A 100 1.26 2.54 22.54
N HIS A 101 0.43 3.36 21.89
CA HIS A 101 0.56 4.81 21.99
C HIS A 101 0.41 5.35 23.41
N ARG A 102 -0.42 4.72 24.25
CA ARG A 102 -0.63 5.15 25.65
C ARG A 102 0.44 4.63 26.60
N HIS A 103 1.11 3.53 26.26
CA HIS A 103 1.99 2.81 27.18
C HIS A 103 3.45 2.72 26.71
N SER A 104 3.80 3.30 25.56
CA SER A 104 5.15 3.31 25.00
C SER A 104 5.58 4.69 24.50
N ASP A 105 6.84 5.03 24.75
CA ASP A 105 7.50 6.25 24.26
C ASP A 105 8.16 6.05 22.88
N ALA A 106 8.18 4.82 22.33
CA ALA A 106 8.95 4.49 21.13
C ALA A 106 8.47 5.21 19.86
N GLY A 107 7.18 5.57 19.83
CA GLY A 107 6.54 6.19 18.68
C GLY A 107 6.37 5.27 17.47
N CYS A 108 6.20 5.85 16.28
CA CYS A 108 6.10 5.11 15.02
C CYS A 108 6.87 5.83 13.91
N THR A 109 6.91 5.26 12.71
CA THR A 109 7.44 5.96 11.52
C THR A 109 6.32 6.29 10.54
N ILE A 110 6.64 6.96 9.43
CA ILE A 110 5.69 7.16 8.33
C ILE A 110 5.18 5.82 7.74
N ALA A 111 5.92 4.72 7.95
CA ALA A 111 5.54 3.40 7.49
C ALA A 111 4.23 2.91 8.15
N ALA A 112 3.94 3.33 9.39
CA ALA A 112 2.67 2.99 10.04
C ALA A 112 1.47 3.42 9.18
N VAL A 113 1.45 4.66 8.70
CA VAL A 113 0.34 5.17 7.89
C VAL A 113 0.39 4.60 6.47
N ASP A 114 1.56 4.58 5.85
CA ASP A 114 1.70 4.09 4.47
C ASP A 114 1.30 2.62 4.33
N CYS A 115 1.74 1.76 5.25
CA CYS A 115 1.38 0.35 5.24
C CYS A 115 -0.08 0.11 5.64
N ALA A 116 -0.62 0.88 6.61
CA ALA A 116 -2.03 0.80 6.94
C ALA A 116 -2.90 1.21 5.73
N ALA A 117 -2.51 2.26 4.99
CA ALA A 117 -3.19 2.67 3.76
C ALA A 117 -3.09 1.61 2.66
N GLU A 118 -1.90 1.03 2.46
CA GLU A 118 -1.64 -0.04 1.49
C GLU A 118 -2.52 -1.29 1.72
N HIS A 119 -2.80 -1.63 2.97
CA HIS A 119 -3.63 -2.78 3.35
C HIS A 119 -5.09 -2.38 3.66
N ASN A 120 -5.49 -1.15 3.30
CA ASN A 120 -6.85 -0.66 3.42
C ASN A 120 -7.39 -0.56 4.87
N HIS A 121 -6.53 -0.29 5.84
CA HIS A 121 -6.88 -0.12 7.25
C HIS A 121 -7.22 1.35 7.57
N VAL A 122 -8.32 1.85 6.99
CA VAL A 122 -8.73 3.27 7.08
C VAL A 122 -8.85 3.76 8.53
N ALA A 123 -9.39 2.96 9.45
CA ALA A 123 -9.53 3.34 10.85
C ALA A 123 -8.17 3.58 11.53
N VAL A 124 -7.16 2.78 11.21
CA VAL A 124 -5.79 2.97 11.70
C VAL A 124 -5.19 4.24 11.11
N VAL A 125 -5.36 4.48 9.81
CA VAL A 125 -4.87 5.70 9.14
C VAL A 125 -5.49 6.96 9.77
N GLN A 126 -6.80 6.99 9.93
CA GLN A 126 -7.50 8.11 10.57
C GLN A 126 -6.98 8.36 11.98
N TRP A 127 -6.87 7.29 12.77
CA TRP A 127 -6.44 7.39 14.15
C TRP A 127 -4.99 7.89 14.25
N LEU A 128 -4.06 7.33 13.47
CA LEU A 128 -2.66 7.76 13.45
C LEU A 128 -2.53 9.21 12.99
N LEU A 129 -3.17 9.60 11.89
CA LEU A 129 -3.05 10.96 11.36
C LEU A 129 -3.70 12.03 12.25
N HIS A 130 -4.61 11.63 13.15
CA HIS A 130 -5.23 12.51 14.14
C HIS A 130 -4.42 12.62 15.45
N ASN A 131 -3.82 11.51 15.90
CA ASN A 131 -3.17 11.45 17.22
C ASN A 131 -1.64 11.54 17.16
N ARG A 132 -1.04 11.44 15.96
CA ARG A 132 0.41 11.38 15.74
C ARG A 132 0.87 12.38 14.68
N ARG A 133 2.13 12.80 14.78
CA ARG A 133 2.71 13.91 13.99
C ARG A 133 3.68 13.47 12.90
N GLU A 134 4.06 12.20 12.90
CA GLU A 134 5.02 11.60 11.97
C GLU A 134 4.57 11.72 10.51
N GLY A 135 3.26 11.71 10.26
CA GLY A 135 2.68 11.91 8.94
C GLY A 135 2.72 10.67 8.07
N CYS A 136 2.79 10.87 6.76
CA CYS A 136 2.77 9.81 5.75
C CYS A 136 3.58 10.24 4.53
N SER A 137 3.80 9.34 3.57
CA SER A 137 4.29 9.73 2.25
C SER A 137 3.12 9.93 1.26
N THR A 138 3.44 10.22 -0.01
CA THR A 138 2.47 10.23 -1.11
C THR A 138 1.74 8.89 -1.28
N ARG A 139 2.34 7.79 -0.80
CA ARG A 139 1.73 6.44 -0.83
C ARG A 139 0.38 6.41 -0.12
N ALA A 140 0.21 7.15 0.98
CA ALA A 140 -1.05 7.15 1.70
C ALA A 140 -2.22 7.62 0.81
N MET A 141 -2.07 8.73 0.09
CA MET A 141 -3.11 9.21 -0.82
C MET A 141 -3.26 8.30 -2.03
N ASP A 142 -2.15 7.78 -2.59
CA ASP A 142 -2.18 6.84 -3.71
C ASP A 142 -3.00 5.57 -3.37
N PHE A 143 -2.83 5.01 -2.17
CA PHE A 143 -3.59 3.83 -1.76
C PHE A 143 -5.02 4.14 -1.33
N MET A 144 -5.29 5.31 -0.72
CA MET A 144 -6.68 5.73 -0.48
C MET A 144 -7.44 5.87 -1.79
N ALA A 145 -6.79 6.38 -2.85
CA ALA A 145 -7.36 6.45 -4.18
C ALA A 145 -7.54 5.06 -4.81
N LYS A 146 -6.56 4.17 -4.66
CA LYS A 146 -6.64 2.76 -5.11
C LYS A 146 -7.85 2.01 -4.57
N TYR A 147 -8.26 2.30 -3.32
CA TYR A 147 -9.40 1.64 -2.67
C TYR A 147 -10.70 2.45 -2.75
N GLY A 148 -10.72 3.59 -3.48
CA GLY A 148 -11.93 4.38 -3.69
C GLY A 148 -12.35 5.25 -2.50
N HIS A 149 -11.46 5.51 -1.54
CA HIS A 149 -11.78 6.28 -0.33
C HIS A 149 -11.75 7.79 -0.58
N LEU A 150 -12.69 8.30 -1.39
CA LEU A 150 -12.76 9.72 -1.76
C LEU A 150 -12.74 10.65 -0.55
N HIS A 151 -13.46 10.30 0.53
CA HIS A 151 -13.46 11.09 1.77
C HIS A 151 -12.03 11.22 2.35
N MET A 152 -11.27 10.13 2.39
CA MET A 152 -9.90 10.13 2.89
C MET A 152 -8.95 10.88 1.95
N VAL A 153 -9.13 10.76 0.63
CA VAL A 153 -8.35 11.51 -0.36
C VAL A 153 -8.57 13.03 -0.16
N LYS A 154 -9.82 13.47 -0.04
CA LYS A 154 -10.17 14.88 0.26
C LYS A 154 -9.58 15.34 1.60
N TRP A 155 -9.68 14.50 2.63
CA TRP A 155 -9.15 14.81 3.95
C TRP A 155 -7.62 14.96 3.92
N LEU A 156 -6.91 14.02 3.28
CA LEU A 156 -5.46 14.10 3.12
C LEU A 156 -5.07 15.36 2.35
N HIS A 157 -5.77 15.70 1.27
CA HIS A 157 -5.49 16.93 0.52
C HIS A 157 -5.68 18.20 1.36
N ALA A 158 -6.74 18.26 2.18
CA ALA A 158 -7.04 19.44 2.98
C ALA A 158 -6.11 19.61 4.20
N ASN A 159 -5.60 18.51 4.75
CA ASN A 159 -4.90 18.50 6.05
C ASN A 159 -3.41 18.16 5.95
N ARG A 160 -2.94 17.68 4.79
CA ARG A 160 -1.56 17.20 4.58
C ARG A 160 -0.95 17.86 3.34
N ARG A 161 0.37 18.01 3.32
CA ARG A 161 1.13 18.72 2.26
C ARG A 161 1.85 17.78 1.32
N GLU A 162 1.94 16.50 1.68
CA GLU A 162 2.72 15.47 0.99
C GLU A 162 2.14 15.16 -0.39
N GLY A 163 0.81 15.24 -0.55
CA GLY A 163 0.14 15.07 -1.84
C GLY A 163 0.02 13.61 -2.29
N CYS A 164 0.00 13.40 -3.61
CA CYS A 164 -0.03 12.08 -4.24
C CYS A 164 1.04 11.98 -5.34
N SER A 165 1.14 10.81 -5.96
CA SER A 165 1.84 10.65 -7.24
C SER A 165 0.84 10.43 -8.38
N THR A 166 1.32 10.28 -9.61
CA THR A 166 0.50 9.86 -10.76
C THR A 166 -0.25 8.54 -10.50
N ARG A 167 0.26 7.71 -9.58
CA ARG A 167 -0.35 6.43 -9.21
C ARG A 167 -1.72 6.61 -8.55
N ALA A 168 -2.01 7.72 -7.87
CA ALA A 168 -3.33 7.92 -7.27
C ALA A 168 -4.44 7.87 -8.32
N MET A 169 -4.27 8.61 -9.43
CA MET A 169 -5.26 8.65 -10.49
C MET A 169 -5.28 7.34 -11.28
N ASP A 170 -4.12 6.76 -11.57
CA ASP A 170 -4.02 5.48 -12.28
C ASP A 170 -4.69 4.34 -11.49
N PHE A 171 -4.42 4.24 -10.19
CA PHE A 171 -5.02 3.22 -9.33
C PHE A 171 -6.53 3.44 -9.14
N ALA A 172 -6.99 4.69 -8.98
CA ALA A 172 -8.42 4.99 -8.92
C ALA A 172 -9.12 4.57 -10.23
N ALA A 173 -8.48 4.85 -11.37
CA ALA A 173 -8.98 4.49 -12.69
C ALA A 173 -9.05 2.96 -12.89
N ALA A 174 -7.99 2.22 -12.54
CA ALA A 174 -7.98 0.76 -12.57
C ALA A 174 -9.02 0.15 -11.59
N GLY A 175 -9.27 0.82 -10.46
CA GLY A 175 -10.29 0.46 -9.48
C GLY A 175 -11.73 0.72 -9.92
N GLY A 176 -11.93 1.59 -10.92
CA GLY A 176 -13.27 2.00 -11.37
C GLY A 176 -13.86 3.19 -10.60
N PHE A 177 -13.06 3.90 -9.81
CA PHE A 177 -13.51 4.99 -8.93
C PHE A 177 -13.51 6.33 -9.68
N VAL A 178 -14.51 6.53 -10.55
CA VAL A 178 -14.65 7.74 -11.40
C VAL A 178 -14.70 9.02 -10.56
N ASP A 179 -15.34 8.98 -9.41
CA ASP A 179 -15.45 10.08 -8.46
C ASP A 179 -14.08 10.52 -7.91
N VAL A 180 -13.23 9.55 -7.58
CA VAL A 180 -11.84 9.80 -7.17
C VAL A 180 -11.01 10.31 -8.34
N VAL A 181 -11.13 9.73 -9.53
CA VAL A 181 -10.43 10.19 -10.75
C VAL A 181 -10.78 11.64 -11.07
N ALA A 182 -12.08 11.96 -11.10
CA ALA A 182 -12.57 13.30 -11.41
C ALA A 182 -12.12 14.32 -10.36
N TRP A 183 -12.14 13.94 -9.09
CA TRP A 183 -11.68 14.81 -8.01
C TRP A 183 -10.16 15.06 -8.09
N LEU A 184 -9.36 14.01 -8.28
CA LEU A 184 -7.91 14.14 -8.44
C LEU A 184 -7.55 15.01 -9.65
N HIS A 185 -8.26 14.85 -10.78
CA HIS A 185 -8.02 15.65 -11.99
C HIS A 185 -8.24 17.15 -11.78
N THR A 186 -9.22 17.52 -10.96
CA THR A 186 -9.59 18.92 -10.74
C THR A 186 -8.81 19.59 -9.62
N HIS A 187 -8.25 18.82 -8.67
CA HIS A 187 -7.61 19.36 -7.46
C HIS A 187 -6.10 19.07 -7.35
N ARG A 188 -5.54 18.23 -8.23
CA ARG A 188 -4.13 17.80 -8.21
C ARG A 188 -3.48 18.03 -9.57
N SER A 189 -2.20 18.39 -9.57
CA SER A 189 -1.42 18.70 -10.78
C SER A 189 -0.56 17.53 -11.26
N GLU A 190 -0.44 16.47 -10.45
CA GLU A 190 0.40 15.30 -10.75
C GLU A 190 -0.06 14.53 -11.99
N GLY A 191 -1.36 14.56 -12.29
CA GLY A 191 -1.93 13.91 -13.47
C GLY A 191 -1.96 12.39 -13.39
N CYS A 192 -1.88 11.74 -14.56
CA CYS A 192 -1.93 10.29 -14.74
C CYS A 192 -0.86 9.85 -15.73
N THR A 193 -0.59 8.54 -15.79
CA THR A 193 0.28 8.00 -16.83
C THR A 193 -0.46 7.77 -18.14
N VAL A 194 0.28 7.57 -19.23
CA VAL A 194 -0.27 7.18 -20.54
C VAL A 194 -0.90 5.78 -20.55
N GLU A 195 -0.60 4.97 -19.53
CA GLU A 195 -1.12 3.61 -19.39
C GLU A 195 -2.54 3.59 -18.79
N ILE A 196 -3.00 4.69 -18.21
CA ILE A 196 -4.29 4.77 -17.50
C ILE A 196 -5.46 4.25 -18.33
N LEU A 197 -5.48 4.55 -19.63
CA LEU A 197 -6.54 4.13 -20.53
C LEU A 197 -6.48 2.62 -20.82
N GLU A 198 -5.28 2.06 -20.96
CA GLU A 198 -5.08 0.62 -21.15
C GLU A 198 -5.40 -0.17 -19.90
N GLN A 199 -4.98 0.31 -18.72
CA GLN A 199 -5.27 -0.31 -17.43
C GLN A 199 -6.78 -0.29 -17.12
N SER A 200 -7.46 0.84 -17.37
CA SER A 200 -8.91 0.96 -17.23
C SER A 200 -9.65 0.01 -18.18
N ALA A 201 -9.14 -0.12 -19.42
CA ALA A 201 -9.68 -1.03 -20.43
C ALA A 201 -9.47 -2.51 -20.07
N GLN A 202 -8.29 -2.86 -19.55
CA GLN A 202 -7.95 -4.19 -19.04
C GLN A 202 -8.86 -4.61 -17.89
N ALA A 203 -9.16 -3.69 -16.97
CA ALA A 203 -10.02 -3.92 -15.82
C ALA A 203 -11.53 -3.76 -16.14
N GLY A 204 -11.89 -3.47 -17.39
CA GLY A 204 -13.29 -3.36 -17.82
C GLY A 204 -14.04 -2.16 -17.25
N ARG A 205 -13.32 -1.10 -16.84
CA ARG A 205 -13.89 0.08 -16.18
C ARG A 205 -14.52 1.04 -17.20
N LYS A 206 -15.72 0.69 -17.66
CA LYS A 206 -16.45 1.43 -18.70
C LYS A 206 -16.59 2.93 -18.38
N ASP A 207 -17.09 3.25 -17.19
CA ASP A 207 -17.40 4.64 -16.82
C ASP A 207 -16.12 5.49 -16.70
N VAL A 208 -15.02 4.90 -16.21
CA VAL A 208 -13.71 5.54 -16.18
C VAL A 208 -13.18 5.78 -17.60
N VAL A 209 -13.33 4.79 -18.50
CA VAL A 209 -12.90 4.95 -19.90
C VAL A 209 -13.67 6.08 -20.58
N GLU A 210 -14.99 6.13 -20.44
CA GLU A 210 -15.80 7.22 -20.99
C GLU A 210 -15.37 8.58 -20.41
N TRP A 211 -15.13 8.63 -19.09
CA TRP A 211 -14.66 9.84 -18.42
C TRP A 211 -13.27 10.29 -18.93
N LEU A 212 -12.31 9.36 -19.06
CA LEU A 212 -10.96 9.65 -19.56
C LEU A 212 -10.99 10.13 -21.02
N LEU A 213 -11.83 9.53 -21.85
CA LEU A 213 -11.99 9.96 -23.24
C LEU A 213 -12.53 11.40 -23.33
N ALA A 214 -13.42 11.79 -22.42
CA ALA A 214 -14.00 13.12 -22.40
C ALA A 214 -13.08 14.21 -21.82
N ASN A 215 -12.22 13.88 -20.85
CA ASN A 215 -11.50 14.89 -20.05
C ASN A 215 -9.98 14.89 -20.20
N ARG A 216 -9.40 13.82 -20.77
CA ARG A 216 -7.94 13.60 -20.80
C ARG A 216 -7.48 13.14 -22.17
N LEU A 217 -6.23 13.40 -22.54
CA LEU A 217 -5.66 13.02 -23.85
C LEU A 217 -4.64 11.88 -23.75
N GLU A 218 -4.26 11.50 -22.53
CA GLU A 218 -3.28 10.46 -22.24
C GLU A 218 -3.76 9.07 -22.69
N GLY A 219 -2.84 8.30 -23.29
CA GLY A 219 -3.07 6.93 -23.72
C GLY A 219 -3.67 6.78 -25.12
N CYS A 220 -3.55 5.58 -25.68
CA CYS A 220 -3.98 5.27 -27.05
C CYS A 220 -5.28 4.45 -27.06
N PRO A 221 -6.42 4.99 -27.53
CA PRO A 221 -7.69 4.27 -27.58
C PRO A 221 -7.63 2.96 -28.38
N ARG A 222 -6.79 2.90 -29.43
CA ARG A 222 -6.61 1.69 -30.23
C ARG A 222 -5.93 0.56 -29.46
N CYS A 223 -4.84 0.88 -28.74
CA CYS A 223 -4.16 -0.11 -27.89
C CYS A 223 -5.09 -0.57 -26.77
N ALA A 224 -5.75 0.38 -26.08
CA ALA A 224 -6.72 0.08 -25.04
C ALA A 224 -7.89 -0.78 -25.55
N SER A 225 -8.41 -0.52 -26.76
CA SER A 225 -9.46 -1.33 -27.40
C SER A 225 -9.02 -2.77 -27.67
N ARG A 226 -7.74 -2.98 -28.03
CA ARG A 226 -7.17 -4.32 -28.18
C ARG A 226 -7.05 -5.01 -26.82
N VAL A 227 -6.55 -4.32 -25.81
CA VAL A 227 -6.42 -4.86 -24.44
C VAL A 227 -7.78 -5.24 -23.86
N ALA A 228 -8.80 -4.39 -24.02
CA ALA A 228 -10.18 -4.70 -23.61
C ALA A 228 -10.71 -5.98 -24.29
N ARG A 229 -10.45 -6.17 -25.59
CA ARG A 229 -10.85 -7.40 -26.31
C ARG A 229 -10.15 -8.64 -25.78
N LEU A 230 -8.85 -8.55 -25.48
CA LEU A 230 -8.08 -9.67 -24.94
C LEU A 230 -8.61 -10.14 -23.58
N HIS A 231 -9.20 -9.22 -22.80
CA HIS A 231 -9.78 -9.51 -21.47
C HIS A 231 -11.31 -9.69 -21.50
N GLY A 232 -11.93 -9.79 -22.69
CA GLY A 232 -13.37 -10.05 -22.83
C GLY A 232 -14.29 -8.84 -22.56
N HIS A 233 -13.74 -7.64 -22.40
CA HIS A 233 -14.50 -6.41 -22.15
C HIS A 233 -14.96 -5.75 -23.45
N TYR A 234 -15.80 -6.46 -24.23
CA TYR A 234 -16.23 -6.02 -25.57
C TYR A 234 -16.99 -4.68 -25.58
N GLY A 235 -17.76 -4.38 -24.53
CA GLY A 235 -18.44 -3.09 -24.39
C GLY A 235 -17.47 -1.91 -24.34
N VAL A 236 -16.41 -2.05 -23.53
CA VAL A 236 -15.32 -1.07 -23.41
C VAL A 236 -14.53 -0.98 -24.72
N ALA A 237 -14.25 -2.11 -25.36
CA ALA A 237 -13.55 -2.13 -26.64
C ALA A 237 -14.32 -1.38 -27.74
N ARG A 238 -15.65 -1.48 -27.76
CA ARG A 238 -16.52 -0.77 -28.71
C ARG A 238 -16.48 0.74 -28.48
N ILE A 239 -16.55 1.19 -27.24
CA ILE A 239 -16.41 2.62 -26.88
C ILE A 239 -15.06 3.16 -27.37
N LEU A 240 -13.98 2.45 -27.06
CA LEU A 240 -12.62 2.84 -27.44
C LEU A 240 -12.39 2.83 -28.96
N ALA A 241 -13.09 1.95 -29.70
CA ALA A 241 -13.03 1.91 -31.15
C ALA A 241 -13.80 3.05 -31.82
N GLN A 242 -14.81 3.59 -31.13
CA GLN A 242 -15.64 4.72 -31.60
C GLN A 242 -15.11 6.07 -31.12
N ALA A 243 -14.17 6.09 -30.18
CA ALA A 243 -13.56 7.30 -29.65
C ALA A 243 -12.85 8.10 -30.74
N ASN A 244 -12.96 9.44 -30.70
CA ASN A 244 -12.14 10.28 -31.56
C ASN A 244 -10.65 10.04 -31.23
N THR A 245 -9.86 9.74 -32.26
CA THR A 245 -8.45 9.36 -32.14
C THR A 245 -7.49 10.45 -32.57
N ASP A 246 -7.99 11.63 -32.97
CA ASP A 246 -7.15 12.75 -33.39
C ASP A 246 -6.12 13.07 -32.29
N GLY A 247 -4.83 12.93 -32.63
CA GLY A 247 -3.70 13.14 -31.72
C GLY A 247 -3.41 12.06 -30.65
N ARG A 248 -4.22 11.00 -30.49
CA ARG A 248 -4.04 9.98 -29.43
C ARG A 248 -3.37 8.68 -29.90
N TRP A 249 -2.35 8.80 -30.75
CA TRP A 249 -1.67 7.63 -31.33
C TRP A 249 -0.33 7.39 -30.66
N CYS A 250 -0.08 6.16 -30.20
CA CYS A 250 1.25 5.75 -29.78
C CYS A 250 2.17 5.54 -31.00
N ARG A 251 3.49 5.65 -30.80
CA ARG A 251 4.50 5.43 -31.86
C ARG A 251 4.30 4.11 -32.62
N VAL A 252 3.88 3.05 -31.92
CA VAL A 252 3.60 1.73 -32.53
C VAL A 252 2.39 1.78 -33.48
N CYS A 253 1.31 2.46 -33.09
CA CYS A 253 0.13 2.61 -33.93
C CYS A 253 0.32 3.60 -35.07
N ILE A 254 1.19 4.60 -34.90
CA ILE A 254 1.62 5.51 -35.98
C ILE A 254 2.40 4.72 -37.04
N GLY A 255 3.40 3.93 -36.62
CA GLY A 255 4.26 3.16 -37.52
C GLY A 255 3.55 2.10 -38.37
N SER A 256 2.38 1.63 -37.92
CA SER A 256 1.53 0.62 -38.58
C SER A 256 0.41 1.20 -39.45
N ASN A 257 0.12 2.51 -39.34
CA ASN A 257 -0.92 3.19 -40.13
C ASN A 257 -0.28 4.22 -41.09
N ASN A 258 -0.04 3.80 -42.34
CA ASN A 258 0.17 4.64 -43.53
C ASN A 258 1.38 5.62 -43.53
N PRO A 259 2.35 5.51 -44.46
CA PRO A 259 3.54 6.37 -44.53
C PRO A 259 3.26 7.89 -44.64
N ARG A 260 2.09 8.33 -45.14
CA ARG A 260 1.73 9.76 -45.17
C ARG A 260 1.58 10.40 -43.78
N ARG A 261 1.25 9.62 -42.75
CA ARG A 261 1.12 10.12 -41.37
C ARG A 261 2.45 10.14 -40.61
N ARG A 262 3.47 9.40 -41.07
CA ARG A 262 4.85 9.52 -40.55
C ARG A 262 5.41 10.92 -40.78
N GLN A 263 5.15 11.51 -41.95
CA GLN A 263 5.62 12.87 -42.29
C GLN A 263 4.98 13.98 -41.43
N GLN A 264 3.71 13.83 -41.02
CA GLN A 264 3.06 14.80 -40.11
C GLN A 264 3.61 14.72 -38.68
N VAL A 265 4.07 13.54 -38.26
CA VAL A 265 4.65 13.30 -36.93
C VAL A 265 6.10 13.82 -36.85
N GLU A 266 6.87 13.71 -37.93
CA GLU A 266 8.23 14.26 -38.03
C GLU A 266 8.28 15.79 -37.97
N GLN A 267 7.17 16.49 -38.27
CA GLN A 267 7.08 17.95 -38.20
C GLN A 267 6.73 18.48 -36.79
N CYS A 268 6.15 17.64 -35.93
CA CYS A 268 5.84 17.99 -34.55
C CYS A 268 7.01 17.54 -33.66
N GLY A 269 8.07 18.35 -33.56
CA GLY A 269 9.29 18.04 -32.82
C GLY A 269 9.05 17.61 -31.36
N ASP A 270 10.05 16.90 -30.81
CA ASP A 270 10.09 16.24 -29.48
C ASP A 270 9.94 17.18 -28.26
N THR A 271 8.89 18.00 -28.19
CA THR A 271 8.69 18.93 -27.08
C THR A 271 7.26 18.86 -26.53
N TRP A 272 6.98 17.72 -25.89
CA TRP A 272 6.03 17.68 -24.76
C TRP A 272 6.78 17.14 -23.54
N PRO A 273 6.70 17.80 -22.37
CA PRO A 273 7.25 17.27 -21.14
C PRO A 273 6.35 16.12 -20.67
N GLY A 274 6.50 14.92 -21.24
CA GLY A 274 5.64 13.78 -20.92
C GLY A 274 5.79 12.48 -21.72
N GLY A 275 6.65 12.41 -22.75
CA GLY A 275 6.93 11.16 -23.47
C GLY A 275 6.36 11.07 -24.90
N PRO A 276 6.41 9.89 -25.54
CA PRO A 276 6.67 9.71 -26.99
C PRO A 276 5.50 10.01 -27.95
N TYR A 277 4.48 10.76 -27.52
CA TYR A 277 3.22 10.93 -28.25
C TYR A 277 3.18 12.25 -29.03
N CYS A 278 2.74 12.16 -30.27
CA CYS A 278 2.70 13.26 -31.21
C CYS A 278 1.31 13.90 -31.22
N ALA A 279 1.17 15.06 -30.59
CA ALA A 279 -0.04 15.87 -30.70
C ALA A 279 0.05 16.70 -32.00
N CYS A 280 -0.66 16.30 -33.05
CA CYS A 280 -0.95 17.22 -34.15
C CYS A 280 -2.10 18.13 -33.70
N LEU A 281 -1.79 19.40 -33.48
CA LEU A 281 -2.77 20.48 -33.33
C LEU A 281 -3.66 20.54 -34.57
N VAL A 282 -4.97 20.48 -34.38
CA VAL A 282 -5.96 21.19 -35.21
C VAL A 282 -7.02 21.75 -34.28
#